data_AF-A0A1Z5LA71-F1
#
_entry.id   AF-A0A1Z5LA71-F1
#
_cell.length_a   1.000
_cell.length_b   1.000
_cell.length_c   1.000
_cell.angle_alpha   90.00
_cell.angle_beta   90.00
_cell.angle_gamma   90.00
#
_symmetry.space_group_name_H-M   'P 1'
#
loop_
_entity.id
_entity.type
_entity.pdbx_description
1 polymer ?
#
loop_
_entity_poly.entity_id
_entity_poly.type
_entity_poly.pdbx_seq_one_letter_code
_entity_poly.pdbx_strand_id
1 'polypeptide(L)'
;MGNRIAALVLRQFRNFNVENRAQRALARDKPKPAPRYPTDAKLAEEAYKDSNVPNTSAEKPDHLGRLKGVKVVSTGVKPEDTGTTSPPNKGSRPLPQACKSPPLPEYGYHEPAIIPEGKITLRHATQMITDAATKPQKWSSEMLATHYSLKKEDVENVLKYFKVYKVHVPKTEGPPLIQQALSIAGMRRLLGARKTAQSDAKKIPSSADVQSDKTTEKG
;
A
#
# COMPACT_ATOMS: atom_id res chain seq x y z
N MET A 1 -34.96 -13.38 -3.42
CA MET A 1 -35.76 -12.44 -2.61
C MET A 1 -35.87 -12.98 -1.19
N GLY A 2 -34.98 -12.57 -0.28
CA GLY A 2 -34.94 -13.13 1.09
C GLY A 2 -36.18 -12.76 1.92
N ASN A 3 -36.63 -13.67 2.78
CA ASN A 3 -37.87 -13.61 3.56
C ASN A 3 -37.91 -12.41 4.52
N ARG A 4 -38.26 -11.22 4.02
CA ARG A 4 -38.38 -9.97 4.79
C ARG A 4 -39.40 -10.09 5.94
N ILE A 5 -40.42 -10.93 5.77
CA ILE A 5 -41.44 -11.19 6.78
C ILE A 5 -40.82 -11.91 8.00
N ALA A 6 -39.97 -12.91 7.77
CA ALA A 6 -39.26 -13.61 8.84
C ALA A 6 -38.33 -12.67 9.62
N ALA A 7 -37.66 -11.74 8.94
CA ALA A 7 -36.78 -10.76 9.58
C ALA A 7 -37.54 -9.78 10.50
N LEU A 8 -38.76 -9.38 10.14
CA LEU A 8 -39.58 -8.48 10.96
C LEU A 8 -40.07 -9.16 12.23
N VAL A 9 -40.51 -10.42 12.14
CA VAL A 9 -40.96 -11.21 13.28
C VAL A 9 -39.79 -11.53 14.21
N LEU A 10 -38.66 -11.97 13.66
CA LEU A 10 -37.47 -12.33 14.45
C LEU A 10 -36.88 -11.13 15.20
N ARG A 11 -37.02 -9.90 14.66
CA ARG A 11 -36.55 -8.67 15.33
C ARG A 11 -37.30 -8.39 16.63
N GLN A 12 -38.61 -8.62 16.67
CA GLN A 12 -39.43 -8.40 17.87
C GLN A 12 -39.05 -9.41 18.97
N PHE A 13 -38.89 -10.68 18.62
CA PHE A 13 -38.42 -11.70 19.56
C PHE A 13 -36.99 -11.46 20.06
N ARG A 14 -36.07 -11.04 19.17
CA ARG A 14 -34.68 -10.72 19.56
C ARG A 14 -34.58 -9.52 20.50
N ASN A 15 -35.47 -8.54 20.31
CA ASN A 15 -35.49 -7.29 21.04
C ASN A 15 -36.41 -7.31 22.27
N PHE A 16 -36.93 -8.49 22.64
CA PHE A 16 -37.64 -8.62 23.90
C PHE A 16 -36.69 -8.37 25.08
N ASN A 17 -37.11 -7.49 25.99
CA ASN A 17 -36.39 -7.16 27.21
C ASN A 17 -34.96 -6.62 27.01
N VAL A 18 -34.77 -5.77 25.99
CA VAL A 18 -33.49 -5.13 25.69
C VAL A 18 -33.06 -4.16 26.78
N GLU A 19 -33.99 -3.51 27.48
CA GLU A 19 -33.70 -2.55 28.55
C GLU A 19 -33.01 -3.22 29.74
N ASN A 20 -33.56 -4.31 30.29
CA ASN A 20 -32.90 -5.02 31.40
C ASN A 20 -31.58 -5.67 30.94
N ARG A 21 -31.49 -6.10 29.68
CA ARG A 21 -30.24 -6.62 29.11
C ARG A 21 -29.16 -5.53 29.00
N ALA A 22 -29.55 -4.34 28.59
CA ALA A 22 -28.67 -3.18 28.52
C ALA A 22 -28.23 -2.74 29.92
N GLN A 23 -29.16 -2.64 30.87
CA GLN A 23 -28.85 -2.34 32.27
C GLN A 23 -27.89 -3.37 32.88
N ARG A 24 -28.11 -4.67 32.63
CA ARG A 24 -27.19 -5.73 33.08
C ARG A 24 -25.81 -5.64 32.43
N ALA A 25 -25.72 -5.18 31.18
CA ALA A 25 -24.45 -4.97 30.49
C ALA A 25 -23.71 -3.72 30.99
N LEU A 26 -24.43 -2.66 31.35
CA LEU A 26 -23.89 -1.42 31.90
C LEU A 26 -23.48 -1.55 33.38
N ALA A 27 -24.22 -2.35 34.15
CA ALA A 27 -23.92 -2.63 35.55
C ALA A 27 -22.74 -3.59 35.75
N ARG A 28 -22.29 -4.27 34.69
CA ARG A 28 -21.04 -5.02 34.71
C ARG A 28 -19.88 -4.05 34.70
N ASP A 29 -18.92 -4.26 35.59
CA ASP A 29 -17.66 -3.54 35.55
C ASP A 29 -17.01 -3.70 34.18
N LYS A 30 -16.53 -2.59 33.64
CA LYS A 30 -15.81 -2.59 32.36
C LYS A 30 -14.60 -3.52 32.52
N PRO A 31 -14.33 -4.40 31.55
CA PRO A 31 -13.16 -5.27 31.63
C PRO A 31 -11.91 -4.41 31.80
N LYS A 32 -11.03 -4.81 32.72
CA LYS A 32 -9.75 -4.11 32.92
C LYS A 32 -9.03 -4.09 31.57
N PRO A 33 -8.60 -2.91 31.07
CA PRO A 33 -7.86 -2.84 29.82
C PRO A 33 -6.59 -3.68 29.93
N ALA A 34 -6.16 -4.26 28.80
CA ALA A 34 -4.92 -5.01 28.75
C ALA A 34 -3.76 -4.15 29.28
N PRO A 35 -2.79 -4.74 30.00
CA PRO A 35 -1.62 -4.01 30.46
C PRO A 35 -0.88 -3.45 29.25
N ARG A 36 -0.55 -2.16 29.30
CA ARG A 36 0.28 -1.50 28.28
C ARG A 36 1.76 -1.74 28.57
N TYR A 37 2.57 -1.80 27.52
CA TYR A 37 4.02 -1.88 27.65
C TYR A 37 4.56 -0.56 28.26
N PRO A 38 5.62 -0.59 29.09
CA PRO A 38 6.07 0.57 29.87
C PRO A 38 6.40 1.82 29.05
N THR A 39 6.84 1.70 27.80
CA THR A 39 7.08 2.88 26.95
C THR A 39 5.78 3.55 26.52
N ASP A 40 4.78 2.76 26.15
CA ASP A 40 3.47 3.25 25.69
C ASP A 40 2.67 3.85 26.84
N ALA A 41 2.83 3.31 28.05
CA ALA A 41 2.24 3.88 29.25
C ALA A 41 2.79 5.29 29.53
N LYS A 42 4.12 5.47 29.45
CA LYS A 42 4.78 6.78 29.62
C LYS A 42 4.36 7.78 28.56
N LEU A 43 4.33 7.37 27.29
CA LEU A 43 3.91 8.22 26.18
C LEU A 43 2.44 8.67 26.33
N ALA A 44 1.55 7.77 26.77
CA ALA A 44 0.17 8.13 27.05
C ALA A 44 0.08 9.14 28.22
N GLU A 45 0.81 8.91 29.31
CA GLU A 45 0.85 9.85 30.44
C GLU A 45 1.40 11.23 30.05
N GLU A 46 2.44 11.28 29.23
CA GLU A 46 3.00 12.53 28.68
C GLU A 46 1.96 13.23 27.81
N ALA A 47 1.26 12.51 26.93
CA ALA A 47 0.17 13.07 26.12
C ALA A 47 -0.99 13.65 26.96
N TYR A 48 -1.29 13.08 28.13
CA TYR A 48 -2.29 13.62 29.07
C TYR A 48 -1.76 14.79 29.91
N LYS A 49 -0.45 14.89 30.15
CA LYS A 49 0.18 15.99 30.89
C LYS A 49 0.41 17.21 30.00
N ASP A 50 0.81 16.98 28.76
CA ASP A 50 1.10 18.02 27.77
C ASP A 50 -0.17 18.61 27.13
N SER A 51 -1.34 17.98 27.36
CA SER A 51 -2.60 18.60 27.02
C SER A 51 -2.92 19.74 28.00
N ASN A 52 -2.31 20.91 27.77
CA ASN A 52 -2.86 22.21 28.15
C ASN A 52 -4.08 22.53 27.26
N VAL A 53 -4.93 21.53 27.07
CA VAL A 53 -6.17 21.60 26.30
C VAL A 53 -7.20 22.04 27.31
N PRO A 54 -7.79 23.24 27.18
CA PRO A 54 -8.83 23.65 28.10
C PRO A 54 -9.95 22.61 28.04
N ASN A 55 -10.51 22.25 29.21
CA ASN A 55 -11.62 21.28 29.41
C ASN A 55 -12.95 21.71 28.73
N THR A 56 -12.87 22.38 27.59
CA THR A 56 -13.96 22.79 26.70
C THR A 56 -14.75 21.61 26.15
N SER A 57 -14.24 20.38 26.27
CA SER A 57 -14.97 19.15 25.94
C SER A 57 -15.82 18.61 27.11
N ALA A 58 -15.55 19.04 28.35
CA ALA A 58 -16.36 18.68 29.52
C ALA A 58 -17.60 19.57 29.63
N GLU A 59 -17.48 20.84 29.25
CA GLU A 59 -18.60 21.76 29.13
C GLU A 59 -19.29 21.51 27.79
N LYS A 60 -20.44 20.84 27.79
CA LYS A 60 -21.30 20.81 26.60
C LYS A 60 -21.85 22.23 26.42
N PRO A 61 -21.42 23.02 25.42
CA PRO A 61 -22.01 24.33 25.23
C PRO A 61 -23.49 24.13 24.86
N ASP A 62 -24.35 25.06 25.30
CA ASP A 62 -25.77 25.05 24.92
C ASP A 62 -25.89 25.28 23.39
N HIS A 63 -25.87 24.17 22.65
CA HIS A 63 -25.95 24.15 21.20
C HIS A 63 -27.27 24.75 20.73
N LEU A 64 -28.37 24.59 21.49
CA LEU A 64 -29.66 25.20 21.16
C LEU A 64 -29.60 26.73 21.28
N GLY A 65 -28.97 27.25 22.34
CA GLY A 65 -28.74 28.69 22.51
C GLY A 65 -27.98 29.30 21.33
N ARG A 66 -26.93 28.61 20.85
CA ARG A 66 -26.14 29.06 19.69
C ARG A 66 -26.89 28.95 18.36
N LEU A 67 -27.74 27.94 18.20
CA LEU A 67 -28.51 27.73 16.95
C LEU A 67 -29.71 28.66 16.81
N LYS A 68 -30.24 29.23 17.90
CA LYS A 68 -31.35 30.20 17.86
C LYS A 68 -31.01 31.48 17.07
N GLY A 69 -29.75 31.89 17.06
CA GLY A 69 -29.29 33.10 16.35
C GLY A 69 -28.90 32.88 14.89
N VAL A 70 -28.79 31.63 14.44
CA VAL A 70 -28.28 31.30 13.10
C VAL A 70 -29.46 30.96 12.18
N LYS A 71 -29.93 31.97 11.44
CA LYS A 71 -30.88 31.77 10.34
C LYS A 71 -30.10 31.52 9.05
N VAL A 72 -29.99 30.26 8.64
CA VAL A 72 -29.44 29.90 7.33
C VAL A 72 -30.49 30.23 6.27
N VAL A 73 -30.28 31.33 5.56
CA VAL A 73 -31.04 31.68 4.35
C VAL A 73 -30.20 31.22 3.16
N SER A 74 -30.51 30.05 2.60
CA SER A 74 -29.88 29.62 1.36
C SER A 74 -30.36 30.50 0.22
N THR A 75 -29.47 31.33 -0.33
CA THR A 75 -29.70 32.09 -1.58
C THR A 75 -29.44 31.23 -2.83
N GLY A 76 -29.43 29.90 -2.68
CA GLY A 76 -29.43 28.99 -3.80
C GLY A 76 -30.76 29.07 -4.54
N VAL A 77 -30.71 28.93 -5.86
CA VAL A 77 -31.90 28.85 -6.72
C VAL A 77 -32.84 27.80 -6.13
N LYS A 78 -34.08 28.18 -5.84
CA LYS A 78 -35.10 27.21 -5.44
C LYS A 78 -35.18 26.16 -6.55
N PRO A 79 -35.27 24.86 -6.25
CA PRO A 79 -35.30 23.80 -7.27
C PRO A 79 -36.52 23.88 -8.20
N GLU A 80 -37.41 24.84 -7.95
CA GLU A 80 -38.59 25.19 -8.73
C GLU A 80 -38.24 26.10 -9.92
N ASP A 81 -37.18 26.93 -9.80
CA ASP A 81 -36.81 27.96 -10.79
C ASP A 81 -35.67 27.54 -11.74
N THR A 82 -34.90 26.50 -11.38
CA THR A 82 -34.08 25.77 -12.37
C THR A 82 -34.83 24.52 -12.75
N GLY A 83 -35.28 24.42 -14.01
CA GLY A 83 -35.97 23.28 -14.61
C GLY A 83 -35.14 21.99 -14.66
N THR A 84 -34.57 21.57 -13.54
CA THR A 84 -33.79 20.36 -13.34
C THR A 84 -34.32 19.68 -12.08
N THR A 85 -35.47 19.06 -12.29
CA THR A 85 -35.85 17.73 -11.80
C THR A 85 -35.57 17.44 -10.32
N SER A 86 -36.65 17.20 -9.58
CA SER A 86 -36.69 16.35 -8.37
C SER A 86 -35.63 15.23 -8.42
N PRO A 87 -34.98 14.85 -7.30
CA PRO A 87 -34.01 13.78 -7.30
C PRO A 87 -34.63 12.55 -7.98
N PRO A 88 -34.00 11.99 -9.03
CA PRO A 88 -34.57 10.90 -9.78
C PRO A 88 -34.93 9.77 -8.82
N ASN A 89 -36.15 9.25 -9.00
CA ASN A 89 -36.70 8.15 -8.21
C ASN A 89 -35.64 7.04 -8.09
N LYS A 90 -35.39 6.49 -6.89
CA LYS A 90 -34.21 5.63 -6.59
C LYS A 90 -34.05 4.42 -7.53
N GLY A 91 -35.07 4.07 -8.32
CA GLY A 91 -35.03 3.04 -9.36
C GLY A 91 -34.47 3.45 -10.73
N SER A 92 -34.26 4.75 -11.02
CA SER A 92 -33.76 5.20 -12.33
C SER A 92 -32.27 5.55 -12.37
N ARG A 93 -31.55 5.45 -11.25
CA ARG A 93 -30.09 5.63 -11.23
C ARG A 93 -29.45 4.34 -11.73
N PRO A 94 -28.75 4.35 -12.89
CA PRO A 94 -28.05 3.15 -13.35
C PRO A 94 -27.05 2.72 -12.28
N LEU A 95 -26.96 1.41 -12.06
CA LEU A 95 -25.95 0.84 -11.19
C LEU A 95 -24.55 1.24 -11.68
N PRO A 96 -23.55 1.36 -10.79
CA PRO A 96 -22.17 1.59 -11.21
C PRO A 96 -21.76 0.50 -12.21
N GLN A 97 -21.59 0.87 -13.48
CA GLN A 97 -21.20 -0.07 -14.54
C GLN A 97 -19.70 -0.38 -14.50
N ALA A 98 -18.91 0.49 -13.88
CA ALA A 98 -17.47 0.30 -13.73
C ALA A 98 -17.19 -0.73 -12.61
N CYS A 99 -16.92 -1.98 -13.00
CA CYS A 99 -16.48 -3.04 -12.09
C CYS A 99 -14.94 -3.13 -11.97
N LYS A 100 -14.21 -2.20 -12.58
CA LYS A 100 -12.73 -2.20 -12.56
C LYS A 100 -12.25 -1.52 -11.28
N SER A 101 -11.27 -2.13 -10.62
CA SER A 101 -10.53 -1.48 -9.55
C SER A 101 -9.80 -0.25 -10.11
N PRO A 102 -9.68 0.84 -9.34
CA PRO A 102 -8.84 1.96 -9.74
C PRO A 102 -7.40 1.46 -9.97
N PRO A 103 -6.63 2.12 -10.86
CA PRO A 103 -5.23 1.77 -11.07
C PRO A 103 -4.48 1.88 -9.75
N LEU A 104 -3.64 0.88 -9.47
CA LEU A 104 -2.78 0.91 -8.28
C LEU A 104 -1.80 2.08 -8.41
N PRO A 105 -1.63 2.88 -7.34
CA PRO A 105 -0.65 3.95 -7.34
C PRO A 105 0.77 3.39 -7.42
N GLU A 106 1.61 3.97 -8.29
CA GLU A 106 3.00 3.55 -8.51
C GLU A 106 3.85 3.58 -7.22
N TYR A 107 3.63 4.61 -6.39
CA TYR A 107 4.37 4.84 -5.15
C TYR A 107 3.58 4.46 -3.90
N GLY A 108 2.49 3.69 -4.03
CA GLY A 108 1.68 3.24 -2.90
C GLY A 108 0.75 4.31 -2.30
N TYR A 109 0.73 5.52 -2.83
CA TYR A 109 -0.19 6.59 -2.44
C TYR A 109 -0.80 7.30 -3.66
N HIS A 110 -2.01 7.83 -3.53
CA HIS A 110 -2.65 8.60 -4.60
C HIS A 110 -2.07 10.01 -4.67
N GLU A 111 -1.58 10.39 -5.84
CA GLU A 111 -1.04 11.73 -6.06
C GLU A 111 -2.16 12.76 -6.20
N PRO A 112 -1.98 13.99 -5.69
CA PRO A 112 -2.95 15.06 -5.86
C PRO A 112 -3.03 15.49 -7.33
N ALA A 113 -4.23 15.82 -7.80
CA ALA A 113 -4.45 16.29 -9.16
C ALA A 113 -3.85 17.69 -9.42
N ILE A 114 -3.78 18.52 -8.38
CA ILE A 114 -3.21 19.87 -8.44
C ILE A 114 -2.07 19.92 -7.43
N ILE A 115 -0.88 20.25 -7.92
CA ILE A 115 0.33 20.36 -7.11
C ILE A 115 0.56 21.84 -6.83
N PRO A 116 0.61 22.26 -5.55
CA PRO A 116 0.87 23.66 -5.22
C PRO A 116 2.32 24.04 -5.53
N GLU A 117 2.54 25.32 -5.83
CA GLU A 117 3.87 25.87 -6.11
C GLU A 117 4.83 25.65 -4.93
N GLY A 118 6.11 25.43 -5.24
CA GLY A 118 7.13 25.12 -4.24
C GLY A 118 7.04 23.70 -3.65
N LYS A 119 6.08 22.88 -4.06
CA LYS A 119 5.99 21.46 -3.67
C LYS A 119 6.08 20.54 -4.88
N ILE A 120 6.53 19.32 -4.65
CA ILE A 120 6.57 18.26 -5.67
C ILE A 120 6.05 16.95 -5.11
N THR A 121 5.53 16.10 -5.99
CA THR A 121 5.20 14.71 -5.68
C THR A 121 6.43 13.82 -5.77
N LEU A 122 6.38 12.62 -5.18
CA LEU A 122 7.48 11.67 -5.26
C LEU A 122 7.77 11.28 -6.72
N ARG A 123 6.73 11.12 -7.55
CA ARG A 123 6.88 10.83 -8.98
C ARG A 123 7.64 11.93 -9.72
N HIS A 124 7.34 13.19 -9.44
CA HIS A 124 8.08 14.32 -10.03
C HIS A 124 9.52 14.36 -9.52
N ALA A 125 9.74 14.09 -8.23
CA ALA A 125 11.08 14.06 -7.64
C ALA A 125 11.96 12.96 -8.26
N THR A 126 11.44 11.73 -8.41
CA THR A 126 12.16 10.62 -9.03
C THR A 126 12.45 10.92 -10.50
N GLN A 127 11.46 11.45 -11.23
CA GLN A 127 11.62 11.83 -12.63
C GLN A 127 12.71 12.92 -12.80
N MET A 128 12.67 13.97 -11.98
CA MET A 128 13.68 15.03 -11.96
C MET A 128 15.11 14.47 -11.77
N ILE A 129 15.30 13.55 -10.83
CA ILE A 129 16.60 12.92 -10.58
C ILE A 129 17.04 12.08 -11.79
N THR A 130 16.12 11.31 -12.40
CA THR A 130 16.42 10.49 -13.58
C THR A 130 16.75 11.33 -14.82
N ASP A 131 16.06 12.44 -15.01
CA ASP A 131 16.28 13.35 -16.13
C ASP A 131 17.65 14.03 -16.02
N ALA A 132 18.00 14.53 -14.83
CA ALA A 132 19.32 15.10 -14.56
C ALA A 132 20.45 14.08 -14.73
N ALA A 133 20.21 12.81 -14.36
CA ALA A 133 21.20 11.74 -14.52
C ALA A 133 21.38 11.32 -15.99
N THR A 134 20.31 11.27 -16.78
CA THR A 134 20.36 10.83 -18.18
C THR A 134 20.86 11.91 -19.14
N LYS A 135 20.47 13.18 -18.94
CA LYS A 135 20.80 14.30 -19.83
C LYS A 135 21.20 15.54 -19.02
N PRO A 136 22.38 15.53 -18.37
CA PRO A 136 22.80 16.62 -17.49
C PRO A 136 22.98 17.96 -18.22
N GLN A 137 23.31 17.93 -19.52
CA GLN A 137 23.48 19.15 -20.32
C GLN A 137 22.16 19.85 -20.64
N LYS A 138 21.06 19.08 -20.75
CA LYS A 138 19.72 19.62 -21.03
C LYS A 138 19.02 20.05 -19.74
N TRP A 139 19.15 19.25 -18.68
CA TRP A 139 18.45 19.44 -17.42
C TRP A 139 19.36 20.08 -16.37
N SER A 140 19.62 21.38 -16.55
CA SER A 140 20.29 22.21 -15.55
C SER A 140 19.38 22.47 -14.33
N SER A 141 19.95 22.80 -13.18
CA SER A 141 19.19 23.11 -11.95
C SER A 141 18.18 24.25 -12.17
N GLU A 142 18.54 25.25 -12.96
CA GLU A 142 17.67 26.37 -13.33
C GLU A 142 16.47 25.94 -14.19
N MET A 143 16.71 25.04 -15.15
CA MET A 143 15.66 24.51 -16.03
C MET A 143 14.67 23.63 -15.25
N LEU A 144 15.17 22.85 -14.30
CA LEU A 144 14.33 22.00 -13.45
C LEU A 144 13.53 22.83 -12.43
N ALA A 145 14.14 23.86 -11.85
CA ALA A 145 13.47 24.79 -10.95
C ALA A 145 12.28 25.48 -11.62
N THR A 146 12.46 25.96 -12.85
CA THR A 146 11.37 26.57 -13.63
C THR A 146 10.31 25.56 -14.07
N HIS A 147 10.71 24.36 -14.48
CA HIS A 147 9.77 23.31 -14.92
C HIS A 147 8.84 22.82 -13.80
N TYR A 148 9.35 22.71 -12.57
CA TYR A 148 8.61 22.21 -11.41
C TYR A 148 8.16 23.30 -10.43
N SER A 149 8.32 24.59 -10.78
CA SER A 149 8.01 25.73 -9.91
C SER A 149 8.65 25.62 -8.51
N LEU A 150 9.95 25.29 -8.49
CA LEU A 150 10.76 25.12 -7.29
C LEU A 150 11.83 26.21 -7.18
N LYS A 151 12.37 26.38 -5.98
CA LYS A 151 13.55 27.22 -5.76
C LYS A 151 14.79 26.52 -6.30
N LYS A 152 15.69 27.29 -6.93
CA LYS A 152 16.96 26.77 -7.47
C LYS A 152 17.82 26.07 -6.41
N GLU A 153 17.90 26.66 -5.22
CA GLU A 153 18.66 26.13 -4.08
C GLU A 153 18.18 24.72 -3.66
N ASP A 154 16.87 24.53 -3.60
CA ASP A 154 16.27 23.25 -3.22
C ASP A 154 16.56 22.18 -4.27
N VAL A 155 16.45 22.53 -5.55
CA VAL A 155 16.78 21.62 -6.67
C VAL A 155 18.25 21.23 -6.64
N GLU A 156 19.16 22.17 -6.39
CA GLU A 156 20.60 21.88 -6.28
C GLU A 156 20.91 20.96 -5.11
N ASN A 157 20.28 21.16 -3.96
CA ASN A 157 20.39 20.28 -2.81
C ASN A 157 19.88 18.87 -3.13
N VAL A 158 18.71 18.76 -3.79
CA VAL A 158 18.17 17.46 -4.18
C VAL A 158 19.12 16.74 -5.14
N LEU A 159 19.59 17.42 -6.17
CA LEU A 159 20.52 16.85 -7.15
C LEU A 159 21.89 16.52 -6.54
N LYS A 160 22.31 17.21 -5.48
CA LYS A 160 23.59 16.93 -4.79
C LYS A 160 23.50 15.69 -3.92
N TYR A 161 22.43 15.58 -3.11
CA TYR A 161 22.32 14.54 -2.08
C TYR A 161 21.61 13.26 -2.56
N PHE A 162 20.72 13.34 -3.56
CA PHE A 162 19.93 12.20 -4.05
C PHE A 162 20.41 11.67 -5.41
N LYS A 163 21.73 11.63 -5.63
CA LYS A 163 22.30 11.08 -6.88
C LYS A 163 22.20 9.56 -6.92
N VAL A 164 21.88 9.04 -8.11
CA VAL A 164 21.94 7.59 -8.39
C VAL A 164 23.41 7.13 -8.41
N TYR A 165 23.70 6.01 -7.76
CA TYR A 165 25.03 5.41 -7.77
C TYR A 165 25.46 5.03 -9.19
N LYS A 166 26.69 5.40 -9.55
CA LYS A 166 27.29 4.97 -10.82
C LYS A 166 27.94 3.60 -10.63
N VAL A 167 27.44 2.60 -11.34
CA VAL A 167 28.06 1.28 -11.37
C VAL A 167 29.33 1.37 -12.21
N HIS A 168 30.48 1.29 -11.57
CA HIS A 168 31.76 1.13 -12.25
C HIS A 168 31.97 -0.35 -12.54
N VAL A 169 31.70 -0.78 -13.78
CA VAL A 169 32.06 -2.12 -14.23
C VAL A 169 33.55 -2.12 -14.54
N PRO A 170 34.39 -2.88 -13.81
CA PRO A 170 35.81 -2.97 -14.12
C PRO A 170 35.96 -3.53 -15.53
N LYS A 171 36.80 -2.89 -16.35
CA LYS A 171 37.21 -3.44 -17.64
C LYS A 171 38.05 -4.69 -17.34
N THR A 172 37.41 -5.84 -17.43
CA THR A 172 38.13 -7.11 -17.44
C THR A 172 38.76 -7.24 -18.82
N GLU A 173 40.09 -7.35 -18.88
CA GLU A 173 40.82 -7.55 -20.15
C GLU A 173 40.65 -8.97 -20.73
N GLY A 174 39.84 -9.80 -20.09
CA GLY A 174 39.42 -11.10 -20.61
C GLY A 174 38.03 -11.03 -21.24
N PRO A 175 37.74 -11.86 -22.25
CA PRO A 175 36.39 -11.96 -22.76
C PRO A 175 35.46 -12.34 -21.58
N PRO A 176 34.35 -11.61 -21.36
CA PRO A 176 33.50 -11.86 -20.22
C PRO A 176 33.01 -13.31 -20.31
N LEU A 177 33.46 -14.15 -19.38
CA LEU A 177 33.05 -15.55 -19.25
C LEU A 177 31.52 -15.68 -19.29
N ILE A 178 30.81 -14.66 -18.81
CA ILE A 178 29.35 -14.53 -18.83
C ILE A 178 28.81 -14.41 -20.27
N GLN A 179 29.42 -13.61 -21.16
CA GLN A 179 28.97 -13.53 -22.55
C GLN A 179 29.39 -14.77 -23.34
N GLN A 180 30.53 -15.39 -23.02
CA GLN A 180 30.96 -16.62 -23.68
C GLN A 180 30.05 -17.82 -23.32
N ALA A 181 29.65 -17.94 -22.05
CA ALA A 181 28.72 -18.96 -21.60
C ALA A 181 27.30 -18.78 -22.15
N LEU A 182 26.84 -17.53 -22.31
CA LEU A 182 25.53 -17.20 -22.88
C LEU A 182 25.52 -17.17 -24.42
N SER A 183 26.68 -17.18 -25.07
CA SER A 183 26.78 -17.23 -26.53
C SER A 183 26.43 -18.63 -27.08
N ILE A 184 25.79 -18.65 -28.25
CA ILE A 184 25.41 -19.87 -28.98
C ILE A 184 26.62 -20.79 -29.22
N ALA A 185 27.83 -20.21 -29.37
CA ALA A 185 29.08 -20.96 -29.54
C ALA A 185 29.51 -21.69 -28.25
N GLY A 186 29.34 -21.06 -27.08
CA GLY A 186 29.58 -21.69 -25.78
C GLY A 186 28.62 -22.83 -25.49
N MET A 187 27.34 -22.64 -25.84
CA MET A 187 26.30 -23.67 -25.69
C MET A 187 26.56 -24.89 -26.60
N ARG A 188 27.04 -24.69 -27.84
CA ARG A 188 27.44 -25.79 -28.75
C ARG A 188 28.62 -26.61 -28.21
N ARG A 189 29.60 -26.00 -27.55
CA ARG A 189 30.73 -26.72 -26.92
C ARG A 189 30.27 -27.60 -25.76
N LEU A 190 29.33 -27.13 -24.94
CA LEU A 190 28.75 -27.90 -23.83
C LEU A 190 27.91 -29.09 -24.31
N LEU A 191 27.17 -28.92 -25.41
CA LEU A 191 26.34 -30.00 -25.99
C LEU A 191 27.16 -31.01 -26.83
N GLY A 192 28.32 -30.63 -27.37
CA GLY A 192 29.17 -31.50 -28.19
C GLY A 192 29.97 -32.55 -27.42
N ALA A 193 30.24 -32.34 -26.13
CA ALA A 193 31.10 -33.21 -25.33
C ALA A 193 30.43 -34.51 -24.83
N ARG A 194 29.15 -34.78 -25.18
CA ARG A 194 28.39 -35.92 -24.64
C ARG A 194 28.28 -37.16 -25.56
N LYS A 195 28.91 -37.17 -26.74
CA LYS A 195 28.72 -38.26 -27.73
C LYS A 195 29.80 -39.36 -27.81
N THR A 196 30.81 -39.39 -26.93
CA THR A 196 31.87 -40.43 -26.97
C THR A 196 32.08 -41.12 -25.61
N ALA A 197 30.99 -41.45 -24.90
CA ALA A 197 31.06 -42.27 -23.68
C ALA A 197 30.05 -43.45 -23.67
N GLN A 198 29.35 -43.69 -24.79
CA GLN A 198 28.46 -44.84 -24.97
C GLN A 198 28.93 -45.70 -26.15
N SER A 199 30.16 -46.19 -26.12
CA SER A 199 30.59 -47.24 -27.05
C SER A 199 31.69 -48.12 -26.50
N ASP A 200 31.72 -48.40 -25.19
CA ASP A 200 32.60 -49.43 -24.62
C ASP A 200 31.92 -50.09 -23.41
N ALA A 201 30.90 -50.91 -23.68
CA ALA A 201 30.40 -51.89 -22.72
C ALA A 201 29.72 -53.04 -23.45
N LYS A 202 30.50 -54.06 -23.82
CA LYS A 202 29.97 -55.37 -24.24
C LYS A 202 30.77 -56.50 -23.57
N LYS A 203 30.02 -57.35 -22.84
CA LYS A 203 30.25 -58.79 -22.54
C LYS A 203 31.16 -59.25 -21.36
N ILE A 204 30.53 -59.50 -20.18
CA ILE A 204 30.18 -60.82 -19.52
C ILE A 204 31.33 -61.87 -19.37
N PRO A 205 31.58 -62.54 -18.20
CA PRO A 205 30.64 -63.51 -17.60
C PRO A 205 30.57 -63.67 -16.06
N SER A 206 29.69 -64.62 -15.71
CA SER A 206 29.01 -65.00 -14.48
C SER A 206 29.79 -65.77 -13.41
N SER A 207 29.12 -65.88 -12.25
CA SER A 207 29.13 -66.93 -11.20
C SER A 207 30.36 -67.06 -10.29
N ALA A 208 30.20 -66.73 -9.00
CA ALA A 208 29.87 -67.69 -7.93
C ALA A 208 29.94 -67.02 -6.54
N ASP A 209 28.87 -67.23 -5.76
CA ASP A 209 28.71 -67.35 -4.30
C ASP A 209 29.76 -66.82 -3.29
N VAL A 210 29.29 -66.12 -2.25
CA VAL A 210 29.12 -66.64 -0.85
C VAL A 210 28.82 -65.49 0.13
N GLN A 211 27.60 -65.52 0.69
CA GLN A 211 27.13 -65.22 2.07
C GLN A 211 27.73 -64.04 2.87
N SER A 212 26.94 -63.07 3.34
CA SER A 212 26.26 -62.94 4.67
C SER A 212 26.43 -61.43 5.06
N ASP A 213 25.60 -60.70 5.78
CA ASP A 213 24.72 -61.01 6.89
C ASP A 213 23.73 -59.84 7.11
N LYS A 214 22.63 -60.13 7.82
CA LYS A 214 21.44 -59.28 7.97
C LYS A 214 21.16 -59.00 9.45
N THR A 215 21.16 -57.74 9.88
CA THR A 215 20.51 -57.25 11.13
C THR A 215 20.35 -55.72 11.03
N THR A 216 19.15 -55.13 10.83
CA THR A 216 18.15 -54.73 11.84
C THR A 216 18.70 -54.49 13.24
N GLU A 217 18.65 -53.23 13.72
CA GLU A 217 17.98 -52.89 14.97
C GLU A 217 17.76 -51.38 15.13
N LYS A 218 16.64 -51.07 15.80
CA LYS A 218 16.12 -49.73 16.12
C LYS A 218 16.69 -49.28 17.46
N GLY A 219 16.85 -47.97 17.60
CA GLY A 219 16.94 -47.22 18.86
C GLY A 219 16.37 -45.84 18.62
#